data_AF-A0A966W084-F1
#
_entry.id   AF-A0A966W084-F1
#
_cell.length_a   1.000
_cell.length_b   1.000
_cell.length_c   1.000
_cell.angle_alpha   90.00
_cell.angle_beta   90.00
_cell.angle_gamma   90.00
#
_symmetry.space_group_name_H-M   'P 1'
#
loop_
_entity.id
_entity.type
_entity.pdbx_description
1 polymer ?
#
loop_
_entity_poly.entity_id
_entity_poly.type
_entity_poly.pdbx_seq_one_letter_code
_entity_poly.pdbx_strand_id
1 'polypeptide(L)'
;MLTRFFTLLGLAFACAAPAADWWDAPWTKAHERGPLSADETRAFMRELAQYVFDHHLKRDEKSPQRGMVYEYFNTKRAGQHDQWIQGEALDTMHDGAWFAAALVNAYRATGDRYYRDLLTQWVLPFYLKMLNHSDTLFIPDNNNAAPDAHKFDREHLLQKGEKGFVPYWWDDGASISLEMAVKKRAQLNFMGHDELSAKGEANPQFKLRGYSHGSSNHLAQDLAIMLQLAWLMLHDSALPADKALAAEVAEAAKNLHQCRMNHHGHINDICAAHGLCNNLPDELNRATDGLNPKLWTPDNHYVNCLVNFKPGQRVATPGFADDQEYLYYAGTARHGTLPRPLAFKLIYDAFTTPQLFRYYCDDWDVPPGLNRFDLHPYYFKDGKPEDYRSDRKGPSKGPRPAGSRLGPQMMVVTGWALQALKAEPGILLKTGLAQPPLKSIHGEEVKAALEKELGCGLRTWQALFKEKGYIPTSLGAGGMGGGYAWDDMSDAGGYAHLLSAAAQWLLHLEGKRDWEVHGLPRP
;
A
#
# COMPACT_ATOMS: atom_id res chain seq x y z
N MET A 1 49.52 35.27 -31.29
CA MET A 1 48.94 34.09 -31.99
C MET A 1 48.49 33.09 -30.95
N LEU A 2 47.24 32.62 -31.11
CA LEU A 2 46.52 31.57 -30.38
C LEU A 2 46.05 31.85 -28.93
N THR A 3 44.82 32.37 -28.94
CA THR A 3 43.83 32.61 -27.91
C THR A 3 43.30 31.32 -27.28
N ARG A 4 43.11 31.34 -25.95
CA ARG A 4 42.44 30.30 -25.15
C ARG A 4 40.94 30.22 -25.49
N PHE A 5 40.42 29.03 -25.74
CA PHE A 5 38.97 28.74 -25.74
C PHE A 5 38.64 27.92 -24.50
N PHE A 6 37.87 28.51 -23.59
CA PHE A 6 37.12 27.81 -22.54
C PHE A 6 35.81 27.34 -23.16
N THR A 7 35.59 26.03 -23.27
CA THR A 7 34.28 25.48 -23.60
C THR A 7 33.52 25.27 -22.30
N LEU A 8 32.69 26.26 -21.93
CA LEU A 8 31.58 26.06 -21.00
C LEU A 8 30.58 25.10 -21.67
N LEU A 9 30.58 23.81 -21.28
CA LEU A 9 29.40 22.98 -21.47
C LEU A 9 28.41 23.33 -20.37
N GLY A 10 27.46 24.20 -20.71
CA GLY A 10 26.28 24.45 -19.89
C GLY A 10 25.48 23.15 -19.78
N LEU A 11 25.32 22.65 -18.55
CA LEU A 11 24.18 21.80 -18.22
C LEU A 11 22.91 22.63 -18.42
N ALA A 12 22.33 22.54 -19.61
CA ALA A 12 20.92 22.81 -19.77
C ALA A 12 20.18 21.72 -18.98
N PHE A 13 19.89 21.98 -17.70
CA PHE A 13 18.68 21.43 -17.12
C PHE A 13 17.57 21.88 -18.07
N ALA A 14 17.05 20.95 -18.86
CA ALA A 14 15.78 21.19 -19.53
C ALA A 14 14.82 21.56 -18.40
N CYS A 15 14.49 22.85 -18.29
CA CYS A 15 13.35 23.30 -17.52
C CYS A 15 12.18 22.56 -18.15
N ALA A 16 11.79 21.45 -17.55
CA ALA A 16 10.49 20.86 -17.82
C ALA A 16 9.49 22.01 -17.73
N ALA A 17 8.59 22.10 -18.72
CA ALA A 17 7.50 23.06 -18.67
C ALA A 17 6.88 23.02 -17.26
N PRO A 18 6.52 24.17 -16.67
CA PRO A 18 5.83 24.16 -15.38
C PRO A 18 4.66 23.18 -15.52
N ALA A 19 4.64 22.16 -14.66
CA ALA A 19 3.59 21.16 -14.67
C ALA A 19 2.27 21.93 -14.67
N ALA A 20 1.43 21.71 -15.67
CA ALA A 20 0.13 22.36 -15.73
C ALA A 20 -0.57 22.17 -14.38
N ASP A 21 -1.19 23.22 -13.90
CA ASP A 21 -1.84 23.31 -12.59
C ASP A 21 -2.95 22.24 -12.47
N TRP A 22 -2.56 21.02 -12.10
CA TRP A 22 -3.43 19.85 -12.08
C TRP A 22 -4.57 19.95 -11.05
N TRP A 23 -4.50 20.93 -10.15
CA TRP A 23 -5.53 21.23 -9.16
C TRP A 23 -6.75 21.95 -9.72
N ASP A 24 -6.68 22.53 -10.93
CA ASP A 24 -7.83 23.12 -11.62
C ASP A 24 -8.50 22.15 -12.60
N ALA A 25 -8.01 20.90 -12.66
CA ALA A 25 -8.53 19.88 -13.55
C ALA A 25 -9.98 19.50 -13.21
N PRO A 26 -10.83 19.14 -14.20
CA PRO A 26 -12.24 18.84 -13.98
C PRO A 26 -12.51 17.78 -12.91
N TRP A 27 -11.63 16.78 -12.76
CA TRP A 27 -11.78 15.73 -11.76
C TRP A 27 -11.80 16.25 -10.32
N THR A 28 -11.20 17.41 -10.00
CA THR A 28 -11.14 17.94 -8.63
C THR A 28 -12.52 18.29 -8.09
N LYS A 29 -13.46 18.64 -8.97
CA LYS A 29 -14.86 18.94 -8.62
C LYS A 29 -15.81 17.76 -8.78
N ALA A 30 -15.33 16.61 -9.23
CA ALA A 30 -16.19 15.47 -9.55
C ALA A 30 -17.01 14.97 -8.36
N HIS A 31 -16.49 15.14 -7.15
CA HIS A 31 -17.08 14.77 -5.87
C HIS A 31 -18.36 15.57 -5.53
N GLU A 32 -18.55 16.75 -6.12
CA GLU A 32 -19.75 17.60 -5.93
C GLU A 32 -21.04 16.93 -6.45
N ARG A 33 -20.90 15.92 -7.32
CA ARG A 33 -22.03 15.11 -7.81
C ARG A 33 -22.58 14.13 -6.74
N GLY A 34 -21.94 14.06 -5.57
CA GLY A 34 -22.28 13.14 -4.48
C GLY A 34 -21.45 11.85 -4.51
N PRO A 35 -21.79 10.85 -3.68
CA PRO A 35 -21.08 9.59 -3.62
C PRO A 35 -21.43 8.66 -4.78
N LEU A 36 -20.54 7.71 -5.11
CA LEU A 36 -20.87 6.62 -6.05
C LEU A 36 -22.03 5.77 -5.54
N SER A 37 -22.94 5.42 -6.43
CA SER A 37 -23.95 4.37 -6.20
C SER A 37 -23.33 2.98 -6.17
N ALA A 38 -24.11 1.99 -5.74
CA ALA A 38 -23.68 0.59 -5.69
C ALA A 38 -23.29 0.04 -7.09
N ASP A 39 -24.00 0.44 -8.15
CA ASP A 39 -23.73 -0.01 -9.52
C ASP A 39 -22.49 0.68 -10.09
N GLU A 40 -22.36 2.00 -9.91
CA GLU A 40 -21.16 2.74 -10.31
C GLU A 40 -19.91 2.21 -9.60
N THR A 41 -20.04 1.85 -8.32
CA THR A 41 -18.95 1.29 -7.53
C THR A 41 -18.51 -0.06 -8.08
N ARG A 42 -19.44 -0.97 -8.39
CA ARG A 42 -19.11 -2.27 -9.02
C ARG A 42 -18.43 -2.11 -10.37
N ALA A 43 -18.92 -1.20 -11.20
CA ALA A 43 -18.32 -0.92 -12.49
C ALA A 43 -16.88 -0.42 -12.32
N PHE A 44 -16.66 0.53 -11.42
CA PHE A 44 -15.33 1.06 -11.15
C PHE A 44 -14.37 0.01 -10.58
N MET A 45 -14.84 -0.86 -9.68
CA MET A 45 -14.03 -1.98 -9.17
C MET A 45 -13.54 -2.90 -10.28
N ARG A 46 -14.40 -3.20 -11.27
CA ARG A 46 -14.03 -4.03 -12.43
C ARG A 46 -12.97 -3.31 -13.28
N GLU A 47 -13.14 -2.02 -13.53
CA GLU A 47 -12.16 -1.21 -14.28
C GLU A 47 -10.79 -1.19 -13.59
N LEU A 48 -10.74 -0.98 -12.26
CA LEU A 48 -9.50 -0.98 -11.48
C LEU A 48 -8.77 -2.33 -11.57
N ALA A 49 -9.47 -3.43 -11.30
CA ALA A 49 -8.88 -4.76 -11.32
C ALA A 49 -8.43 -5.18 -12.74
N GLN A 50 -9.19 -4.80 -13.77
CA GLN A 50 -8.84 -5.05 -15.16
C GLN A 50 -7.57 -4.29 -15.56
N TYR A 51 -7.42 -3.03 -15.13
CA TYR A 51 -6.23 -2.24 -15.42
C TYR A 51 -4.95 -2.89 -14.86
N VAL A 52 -4.99 -3.36 -13.60
CA VAL A 52 -3.85 -4.07 -12.99
C VAL A 52 -3.53 -5.35 -13.76
N PHE A 53 -4.56 -6.13 -14.15
CA PHE A 53 -4.37 -7.33 -14.96
C PHE A 53 -3.71 -7.04 -16.31
N ASP A 54 -4.09 -5.95 -16.97
CA ASP A 54 -3.61 -5.63 -18.31
C ASP A 54 -2.22 -4.99 -18.33
N HIS A 55 -1.85 -4.27 -17.28
CA HIS A 55 -0.67 -3.39 -17.32
C HIS A 55 0.38 -3.68 -16.23
N HIS A 56 0.00 -4.24 -15.10
CA HIS A 56 0.92 -4.50 -13.99
C HIS A 56 1.23 -5.99 -13.80
N LEU A 57 0.34 -6.89 -14.24
CA LEU A 57 0.49 -8.32 -14.02
C LEU A 57 1.47 -8.97 -15.02
N LYS A 58 2.45 -9.69 -14.50
CA LYS A 58 3.32 -10.59 -15.26
C LYS A 58 2.55 -11.83 -15.69
N ARG A 59 2.20 -11.91 -16.97
CA ARG A 59 1.36 -12.98 -17.55
C ARG A 59 2.12 -14.06 -18.33
N ASP A 60 3.44 -13.93 -18.51
CA ASP A 60 4.22 -14.94 -19.24
C ASP A 60 4.22 -16.28 -18.51
N GLU A 61 3.62 -17.31 -19.11
CA GLU A 61 3.51 -18.64 -18.54
C GLU A 61 4.85 -19.33 -18.29
N LYS A 62 5.89 -18.93 -19.01
CA LYS A 62 7.25 -19.48 -18.87
C LYS A 62 8.07 -18.75 -17.81
N SER A 63 7.61 -17.57 -17.37
CA SER A 63 8.34 -16.80 -16.37
C SER A 63 8.22 -17.49 -15.00
N PRO A 64 9.32 -17.60 -14.23
CA PRO A 64 9.23 -18.04 -12.84
C PRO A 64 8.43 -17.06 -11.97
N GLN A 65 8.14 -15.87 -12.47
CA GLN A 65 7.40 -14.78 -11.84
C GLN A 65 5.99 -14.59 -12.38
N ARG A 66 5.48 -15.56 -13.15
CA ARG A 66 4.08 -15.58 -13.57
C ARG A 66 3.17 -15.29 -12.37
N GLY A 67 2.36 -14.24 -12.45
CA GLY A 67 1.47 -13.81 -11.37
C GLY A 67 1.97 -12.65 -10.53
N MET A 68 3.25 -12.26 -10.65
CA MET A 68 3.79 -11.08 -9.98
C MET A 68 3.11 -9.81 -10.51
N VAL A 69 2.83 -8.87 -9.61
CA VAL A 69 2.31 -7.54 -9.94
C VAL A 69 3.44 -6.54 -9.77
N TYR A 70 3.75 -5.79 -10.83
CA TYR A 70 4.72 -4.71 -10.78
C TYR A 70 4.15 -3.51 -10.03
N GLU A 71 4.92 -2.95 -9.11
CA GLU A 71 4.61 -1.71 -8.39
C GLU A 71 4.31 -0.57 -9.36
N TYR A 72 5.24 -0.24 -10.27
CA TYR A 72 5.05 0.84 -11.24
C TYR A 72 4.96 0.37 -12.69
N PHE A 73 3.98 0.94 -13.40
CA PHE A 73 3.86 0.87 -14.86
C PHE A 73 3.96 2.28 -15.47
N ASN A 74 4.99 2.52 -16.27
CA ASN A 74 5.16 3.79 -16.98
C ASN A 74 4.28 3.82 -18.23
N THR A 75 3.21 4.60 -18.15
CA THR A 75 2.18 4.69 -19.19
C THR A 75 2.70 5.27 -20.51
N LYS A 76 3.73 6.13 -20.48
CA LYS A 76 4.38 6.70 -21.67
C LYS A 76 5.34 5.73 -22.35
N ARG A 77 5.67 4.63 -21.68
CA ARG A 77 6.64 3.64 -22.14
C ARG A 77 6.03 2.26 -22.33
N ALA A 78 4.70 2.16 -22.37
CA ALA A 78 3.97 0.94 -22.65
C ALA A 78 4.56 0.18 -23.85
N GLY A 79 4.85 -1.11 -23.67
CA GLY A 79 5.48 -1.96 -24.70
C GLY A 79 6.99 -1.80 -24.86
N GLN A 80 7.64 -0.91 -24.09
CA GLN A 80 9.10 -0.78 -24.07
C GLN A 80 9.71 -1.61 -22.92
N HIS A 81 11.03 -1.80 -22.97
CA HIS A 81 11.77 -2.60 -21.98
C HIS A 81 11.73 -2.06 -20.54
N ASP A 82 11.42 -0.78 -20.39
CA ASP A 82 11.36 -0.01 -19.14
C ASP A 82 9.92 0.48 -18.86
N GLN A 83 8.93 -0.26 -19.38
CA GLN A 83 7.53 -0.03 -19.03
C GLN A 83 7.23 -0.39 -17.58
N TRP A 84 7.95 -1.37 -17.01
CA TRP A 84 7.85 -1.73 -15.61
C TRP A 84 9.06 -1.24 -14.86
N ILE A 85 8.79 -0.63 -13.71
CA ILE A 85 9.81 0.01 -12.89
C ILE A 85 9.62 -0.52 -11.47
N GLN A 86 10.74 -0.91 -10.88
CA GLN A 86 10.85 -1.33 -9.50
C GLN A 86 12.02 -0.56 -8.88
N GLY A 87 12.15 -0.56 -7.56
CA GLY A 87 13.40 -0.18 -6.93
C GLY A 87 13.44 1.25 -6.40
N GLU A 88 12.46 1.60 -5.58
CA GLU A 88 12.69 2.45 -4.40
C GLU A 88 13.46 1.70 -3.29
N ALA A 89 14.31 0.75 -3.68
CA ALA A 89 15.19 -0.09 -2.87
C ALA A 89 14.55 -0.98 -1.79
N LEU A 90 13.24 -0.90 -1.53
CA LEU A 90 12.54 -1.74 -0.58
C LEU A 90 11.16 -2.16 -1.14
N ASP A 91 10.85 -3.45 -1.07
CA ASP A 91 9.47 -3.99 -1.08
C ASP A 91 8.66 -3.93 -2.37
N THR A 92 9.31 -4.00 -3.52
CA THR A 92 8.74 -3.91 -4.88
C THR A 92 7.65 -4.92 -5.27
N MET A 93 7.31 -5.87 -4.38
CA MET A 93 6.25 -6.86 -4.54
C MET A 93 5.10 -6.66 -3.54
N HIS A 94 5.13 -5.63 -2.69
CA HIS A 94 4.13 -5.38 -1.65
C HIS A 94 2.77 -5.00 -2.22
N ASP A 95 2.75 -4.18 -3.27
CA ASP A 95 1.52 -3.79 -3.97
C ASP A 95 0.76 -5.00 -4.54
N GLY A 96 1.47 -6.06 -4.95
CA GLY A 96 0.82 -7.29 -5.39
C GLY A 96 0.19 -8.09 -4.25
N ALA A 97 0.74 -8.01 -3.02
CA ALA A 97 0.13 -8.60 -1.83
C ALA A 97 -1.13 -7.82 -1.44
N TRP A 98 -1.07 -6.49 -1.46
CA TRP A 98 -2.25 -5.63 -1.27
C TRP A 98 -3.30 -5.83 -2.35
N PHE A 99 -2.90 -6.00 -3.62
CA PHE A 99 -3.83 -6.29 -4.71
C PHE A 99 -4.51 -7.64 -4.49
N ALA A 100 -3.78 -8.66 -4.06
CA ALA A 100 -4.36 -9.96 -3.72
C ALA A 100 -5.38 -9.86 -2.56
N ALA A 101 -5.06 -9.10 -1.51
CA ALA A 101 -6.01 -8.78 -0.43
C ALA A 101 -7.27 -8.07 -0.96
N ALA A 102 -7.08 -7.09 -1.85
CA ALA A 102 -8.18 -6.34 -2.47
C ALA A 102 -9.08 -7.21 -3.35
N LEU A 103 -8.53 -8.22 -4.05
CA LEU A 103 -9.33 -9.19 -4.81
C LEU A 103 -10.23 -10.03 -3.90
N VAL A 104 -9.75 -10.41 -2.71
CA VAL A 104 -10.60 -11.10 -1.73
C VAL A 104 -11.73 -10.19 -1.25
N ASN A 105 -11.42 -8.95 -0.89
CA ASN A 105 -12.40 -7.97 -0.43
C ASN A 105 -13.46 -7.69 -1.52
N ALA A 106 -13.02 -7.54 -2.76
CA ALA A 106 -13.90 -7.36 -3.92
C ALA A 106 -14.80 -8.58 -4.16
N TYR A 107 -14.26 -9.80 -4.11
CA TYR A 107 -15.06 -11.02 -4.24
C TYR A 107 -16.12 -11.12 -3.15
N ARG A 108 -15.77 -10.82 -1.89
CA ARG A 108 -16.73 -10.88 -0.77
C ARG A 108 -17.83 -9.83 -0.86
N ALA A 109 -17.47 -8.60 -1.25
CA ALA A 109 -18.44 -7.52 -1.38
C ALA A 109 -19.41 -7.74 -2.55
N THR A 110 -18.96 -8.39 -3.63
CA THR A 110 -19.73 -8.47 -4.88
C THR A 110 -20.30 -9.85 -5.21
N GLY A 111 -19.66 -10.92 -4.73
CA GLY A 111 -19.90 -12.29 -5.18
C GLY A 111 -19.37 -12.59 -6.59
N ASP A 112 -18.68 -11.65 -7.25
CA ASP A 112 -18.24 -11.82 -8.63
C ASP A 112 -16.97 -12.67 -8.72
N ARG A 113 -17.11 -13.84 -9.37
CA ARG A 113 -16.03 -14.81 -9.53
C ARG A 113 -14.80 -14.28 -10.24
N TYR A 114 -14.91 -13.24 -11.06
CA TYR A 114 -13.76 -12.62 -11.72
C TYR A 114 -12.62 -12.31 -10.73
N TYR A 115 -12.93 -11.71 -9.58
CA TYR A 115 -11.90 -11.35 -8.60
C TYR A 115 -11.24 -12.57 -7.97
N ARG A 116 -12.04 -13.59 -7.65
CA ARG A 116 -11.54 -14.87 -7.13
C ARG A 116 -10.67 -15.58 -8.16
N ASP A 117 -11.13 -15.68 -9.40
CA ASP A 117 -10.43 -16.39 -10.47
C ASP A 117 -9.12 -15.67 -10.82
N LEU A 118 -9.12 -14.34 -10.84
CA LEU A 118 -7.90 -13.54 -10.99
C LEU A 118 -6.89 -13.83 -9.86
N LEU A 119 -7.34 -13.87 -8.60
CA LEU A 119 -6.49 -14.18 -7.45
C LEU A 119 -5.92 -15.59 -7.54
N THR A 120 -6.76 -16.62 -7.72
CA THR A 120 -6.35 -18.03 -7.61
C THR A 120 -5.60 -18.53 -8.83
N GLN A 121 -5.84 -17.96 -10.01
CA GLN A 121 -5.13 -18.37 -11.23
C GLN A 121 -3.79 -17.67 -11.41
N TRP A 122 -3.66 -16.43 -10.93
CA TRP A 122 -2.50 -15.58 -11.21
C TRP A 122 -1.71 -15.21 -9.96
N VAL A 123 -2.29 -14.38 -9.09
CA VAL A 123 -1.51 -13.67 -8.06
C VAL A 123 -1.11 -14.57 -6.90
N LEU A 124 -2.05 -15.34 -6.34
CA LEU A 124 -1.78 -16.19 -5.19
C LEU A 124 -0.73 -17.28 -5.47
N PRO A 125 -0.76 -18.00 -6.60
CA PRO A 125 0.28 -18.99 -6.92
C PRO A 125 1.71 -18.45 -6.92
N PHE A 126 1.92 -17.19 -7.34
CA PHE A 126 3.25 -16.57 -7.33
C PHE A 126 3.80 -16.47 -5.90
N TYR A 127 3.02 -15.91 -4.98
CA TYR A 127 3.46 -15.73 -3.60
C TYR A 127 3.55 -17.04 -2.81
N LEU A 128 2.64 -18.00 -3.06
CA LEU A 128 2.75 -19.34 -2.46
C LEU A 128 4.02 -20.04 -2.91
N LYS A 129 4.35 -19.96 -4.20
CA LYS A 129 5.61 -20.49 -4.73
C LYS A 129 6.81 -19.84 -4.04
N MET A 130 6.82 -18.52 -3.93
CA MET A 130 7.89 -17.77 -3.28
C MET A 130 8.07 -18.24 -1.82
N LEU A 131 7.00 -18.29 -1.03
CA LEU A 131 7.07 -18.62 0.39
C LEU A 131 7.35 -20.10 0.67
N ASN A 132 6.74 -21.02 -0.08
CA ASN A 132 6.86 -22.46 0.17
C ASN A 132 8.12 -23.10 -0.44
N HIS A 133 8.79 -22.40 -1.36
CA HIS A 133 9.97 -22.90 -2.07
C HIS A 133 11.17 -21.94 -2.06
N SER A 134 11.17 -20.90 -1.20
CA SER A 134 12.28 -19.93 -1.12
C SER A 134 13.65 -20.58 -0.85
N ASP A 135 13.67 -21.73 -0.19
CA ASP A 135 14.84 -22.54 0.11
C ASP A 135 15.60 -23.01 -1.15
N THR A 136 14.88 -23.13 -2.26
CA THR A 136 15.42 -23.52 -3.57
C THR A 136 15.50 -22.37 -4.56
N LEU A 137 14.63 -21.36 -4.41
CA LEU A 137 14.58 -20.20 -5.29
C LEU A 137 15.71 -19.21 -5.01
N PHE A 138 16.12 -19.07 -3.74
CA PHE A 138 17.07 -18.05 -3.32
C PHE A 138 18.29 -18.67 -2.63
N ILE A 139 19.46 -18.41 -3.21
CA ILE A 139 20.75 -18.94 -2.74
C ILE A 139 21.61 -17.77 -2.26
N PRO A 140 22.12 -17.77 -1.02
CA PRO A 140 22.89 -16.65 -0.46
C PRO A 140 24.33 -16.56 -0.98
N ASP A 141 24.85 -17.62 -1.62
CA ASP A 141 26.26 -17.81 -1.91
C ASP A 141 26.81 -16.89 -3.04
N ASN A 142 25.97 -16.07 -3.69
CA ASN A 142 26.35 -15.18 -4.81
C ASN A 142 25.87 -13.73 -4.62
N ASN A 143 26.70 -12.87 -4.03
CA ASN A 143 26.44 -11.43 -3.97
C ASN A 143 27.16 -10.71 -5.12
N ASN A 144 26.38 -10.17 -6.06
CA ASN A 144 26.88 -9.43 -7.24
C ASN A 144 26.68 -7.92 -7.12
N ALA A 145 26.29 -7.44 -5.94
CA ALA A 145 26.09 -6.03 -5.70
C ALA A 145 27.39 -5.24 -5.74
N ALA A 146 27.22 -3.93 -5.84
CA ALA A 146 28.27 -2.95 -5.67
C ALA A 146 29.15 -3.16 -4.41
N PRO A 147 30.44 -2.80 -4.43
CA PRO A 147 31.29 -2.85 -3.23
C PRO A 147 30.78 -2.00 -2.06
N ASP A 148 30.13 -0.88 -2.38
CA ASP A 148 29.49 0.09 -1.47
C ASP A 148 27.98 -0.15 -1.31
N ALA A 149 27.45 -1.29 -1.78
CA ALA A 149 26.06 -1.64 -1.59
C ALA A 149 25.68 -1.69 -0.10
N HIS A 150 24.44 -1.33 0.20
CA HIS A 150 23.82 -1.54 1.50
C HIS A 150 23.93 -3.02 1.91
N LYS A 151 24.41 -3.23 3.13
CA LYS A 151 24.57 -4.56 3.73
C LYS A 151 23.48 -4.76 4.75
N PHE A 152 22.82 -5.91 4.67
CA PHE A 152 21.81 -6.30 5.64
C PHE A 152 22.47 -6.84 6.89
N ASP A 153 21.95 -6.44 8.04
CA ASP A 153 22.28 -7.05 9.31
C ASP A 153 21.83 -8.52 9.33
N ARG A 154 22.40 -9.32 10.24
CA ARG A 154 22.14 -10.76 10.32
C ARG A 154 20.64 -11.08 10.42
N GLU A 155 19.90 -10.25 11.16
CA GLU A 155 18.45 -10.38 11.33
C GLU A 155 17.65 -10.17 10.05
N HIS A 156 18.23 -9.55 9.02
CA HIS A 156 17.58 -9.33 7.74
C HIS A 156 18.21 -10.17 6.62
N LEU A 157 19.23 -10.97 6.88
CA LEU A 157 20.02 -11.60 5.82
C LEU A 157 19.48 -13.00 5.47
N LEU A 158 19.27 -13.26 4.19
CA LEU A 158 18.91 -14.58 3.64
C LEU A 158 19.77 -15.71 4.23
N GLN A 159 19.11 -16.72 4.80
CA GLN A 159 19.74 -17.92 5.32
C GLN A 159 19.58 -19.09 4.34
N LYS A 160 20.62 -19.92 4.22
CA LYS A 160 20.62 -21.07 3.31
C LYS A 160 19.57 -22.10 3.72
N GLY A 161 18.75 -22.53 2.76
CA GLY A 161 17.73 -23.57 2.96
C GLY A 161 16.48 -23.10 3.71
N GLU A 162 16.23 -21.79 3.77
CA GLU A 162 15.10 -21.23 4.49
C GLU A 162 13.85 -21.09 3.63
N LYS A 163 12.72 -21.63 4.11
CA LYS A 163 11.38 -21.37 3.61
C LYS A 163 10.78 -20.12 4.24
N GLY A 164 9.86 -19.44 3.55
CA GLY A 164 9.19 -18.23 4.02
C GLY A 164 10.04 -16.96 3.93
N PHE A 165 11.15 -17.01 3.21
CA PHE A 165 11.98 -15.83 2.96
C PHE A 165 11.25 -14.87 2.02
N VAL A 166 11.38 -13.57 2.32
CA VAL A 166 10.65 -12.49 1.66
C VAL A 166 11.67 -11.48 1.14
N PRO A 167 12.11 -11.58 -0.13
CA PRO A 167 13.06 -10.61 -0.68
C PRO A 167 12.41 -9.23 -0.83
N TYR A 168 13.17 -8.15 -0.64
CA TYR A 168 12.77 -6.80 -1.04
C TYR A 168 12.45 -6.68 -2.54
N TRP A 169 13.07 -7.52 -3.38
CA TRP A 169 12.69 -7.66 -4.79
C TRP A 169 13.14 -9.01 -5.35
N TRP A 170 12.40 -9.47 -6.37
CA TRP A 170 12.75 -10.58 -7.24
C TRP A 170 12.30 -10.16 -8.64
N ASP A 171 13.18 -10.24 -9.65
CA ASP A 171 12.85 -9.92 -11.05
C ASP A 171 13.58 -10.83 -12.04
N ASP A 172 12.97 -11.12 -13.19
CA ASP A 172 13.53 -11.94 -14.28
C ASP A 172 14.17 -11.14 -15.44
N GLY A 173 14.32 -9.82 -15.29
CA GLY A 173 14.88 -8.91 -16.30
C GLY A 173 13.82 -8.12 -17.07
N ALA A 174 12.56 -8.18 -16.65
CA ALA A 174 11.45 -7.53 -17.32
C ALA A 174 11.16 -6.12 -16.80
N SER A 175 11.55 -5.81 -15.56
CA SER A 175 11.57 -4.44 -15.06
C SER A 175 12.97 -3.86 -15.04
N ILE A 176 13.03 -2.56 -14.76
CA ILE A 176 14.27 -1.84 -14.47
C ILE A 176 14.30 -1.39 -13.01
N SER A 177 15.51 -1.20 -12.48
CA SER A 177 15.71 -0.52 -11.20
C SER A 177 15.74 1.00 -11.40
N LEU A 178 14.80 1.66 -10.74
CA LEU A 178 14.72 3.11 -10.69
C LEU A 178 15.98 3.72 -10.06
N GLU A 179 16.45 3.14 -8.96
CA GLU A 179 17.66 3.57 -8.28
C GLU A 179 18.91 3.45 -9.18
N MET A 180 19.06 2.32 -9.89
CA MET A 180 20.16 2.11 -10.85
C MET A 180 20.10 3.12 -11.99
N ALA A 181 18.92 3.39 -12.54
CA ALA A 181 18.72 4.36 -13.61
C ALA A 181 19.01 5.80 -13.16
N VAL A 182 18.54 6.20 -11.97
CA VAL A 182 18.78 7.52 -11.40
C VAL A 182 20.27 7.73 -11.09
N LYS A 183 20.92 6.74 -10.48
CA LYS A 183 22.36 6.77 -10.16
C LYS A 183 23.25 6.53 -11.39
N LYS A 184 22.67 6.16 -12.54
CA LYS A 184 23.38 5.76 -13.77
C LYS A 184 24.43 4.68 -13.50
N ARG A 185 24.05 3.69 -12.70
CA ARG A 185 24.91 2.63 -12.19
C ARG A 185 24.29 1.28 -12.48
N ALA A 186 24.99 0.45 -13.24
CA ALA A 186 24.53 -0.87 -13.68
C ALA A 186 24.62 -1.98 -12.61
N GLN A 187 25.15 -1.69 -11.41
CA GLN A 187 25.26 -2.63 -10.30
C GLN A 187 24.21 -2.33 -9.23
N LEU A 188 23.71 -3.38 -8.56
CA LEU A 188 22.79 -3.27 -7.44
C LEU A 188 23.36 -2.41 -6.29
N ASN A 189 22.52 -1.64 -5.63
CA ASN A 189 22.90 -0.79 -4.49
C ASN A 189 22.65 -1.44 -3.11
N PHE A 190 22.15 -2.66 -3.08
CA PHE A 190 21.96 -3.48 -1.87
C PHE A 190 22.49 -4.89 -2.16
N MET A 191 22.83 -5.66 -1.13
CA MET A 191 23.25 -7.05 -1.29
C MET A 191 22.19 -7.86 -2.05
N GLY A 192 22.63 -8.57 -3.08
CA GLY A 192 21.72 -9.32 -3.94
C GLY A 192 22.45 -10.13 -5.01
N HIS A 193 21.72 -11.07 -5.57
CA HIS A 193 22.13 -11.80 -6.76
C HIS A 193 21.68 -11.02 -7.99
N ASP A 194 22.60 -10.75 -8.92
CA ASP A 194 22.30 -10.20 -10.25
C ASP A 194 22.84 -11.17 -11.31
N GLU A 195 21.94 -11.80 -12.05
CA GLU A 195 22.29 -12.82 -13.06
C GLU A 195 23.15 -12.25 -14.18
N LEU A 196 22.98 -10.96 -14.53
CA LEU A 196 23.77 -10.32 -15.58
C LEU A 196 25.21 -10.16 -15.11
N SER A 197 25.42 -9.56 -13.93
CA SER A 197 26.74 -9.42 -13.33
C SER A 197 27.41 -10.78 -13.06
N ALA A 198 26.65 -11.80 -12.64
CA ALA A 198 27.18 -13.15 -12.42
C ALA A 198 27.73 -13.80 -13.70
N LYS A 199 27.20 -13.42 -14.87
CA LYS A 199 27.68 -13.86 -16.19
C LYS A 199 28.73 -12.94 -16.80
N GLY A 200 29.07 -11.84 -16.14
CA GLY A 200 29.94 -10.79 -16.69
C GLY A 200 29.29 -10.00 -17.84
N GLU A 201 27.96 -10.00 -17.92
CA GLU A 201 27.20 -9.29 -18.95
C GLU A 201 26.99 -7.82 -18.56
N ALA A 202 27.05 -6.92 -19.53
CA ALA A 202 26.78 -5.51 -19.32
C ALA A 202 25.27 -5.25 -19.12
N ASN A 203 24.91 -4.37 -18.19
CA ASN A 203 23.52 -3.96 -17.96
C ASN A 203 23.30 -2.46 -18.22
N PRO A 204 23.45 -1.98 -19.47
CA PRO A 204 23.27 -0.56 -19.82
C PRO A 204 21.81 -0.08 -19.71
N GLN A 205 20.87 -1.01 -19.60
CA GLN A 205 19.43 -0.76 -19.50
C GLN A 205 18.92 -0.77 -18.06
N PHE A 206 19.81 -0.99 -17.07
CA PHE A 206 19.47 -1.01 -15.65
C PHE A 206 18.38 -2.03 -15.27
N LYS A 207 18.33 -3.16 -15.99
CA LYS A 207 17.37 -4.24 -15.73
C LYS A 207 17.59 -4.84 -14.34
N LEU A 208 16.51 -5.13 -13.62
CA LEU A 208 16.58 -5.99 -12.44
C LEU A 208 16.46 -7.43 -12.89
N ARG A 209 17.46 -8.27 -12.59
CA ARG A 209 17.43 -9.69 -12.95
C ARG A 209 18.13 -10.53 -11.89
N GLY A 210 17.35 -11.06 -10.95
CA GLY A 210 17.84 -11.77 -9.78
C GLY A 210 16.98 -11.45 -8.55
N TYR A 211 17.58 -11.35 -7.37
CA TYR A 211 16.84 -11.10 -6.12
C TYR A 211 17.71 -10.43 -5.04
N SER A 212 17.07 -9.70 -4.11
CA SER A 212 17.75 -9.18 -2.93
C SER A 212 18.10 -10.29 -1.93
N HIS A 213 19.21 -10.13 -1.21
CA HIS A 213 19.54 -10.99 -0.07
C HIS A 213 18.89 -10.51 1.25
N GLY A 214 18.27 -9.34 1.25
CA GLY A 214 17.56 -8.81 2.41
C GLY A 214 16.16 -9.38 2.52
N SER A 215 15.76 -9.75 3.73
CA SER A 215 14.42 -10.17 4.08
C SER A 215 13.63 -8.99 4.61
N SER A 216 12.51 -8.68 3.95
CA SER A 216 11.64 -7.59 4.36
C SER A 216 10.65 -7.98 5.44
N ASN A 217 10.46 -7.09 6.41
CA ASN A 217 9.38 -7.18 7.38
C ASN A 217 8.08 -6.55 6.86
N HIS A 218 8.17 -5.46 6.11
CA HIS A 218 7.00 -4.77 5.57
C HIS A 218 6.24 -5.69 4.61
N LEU A 219 6.91 -6.20 3.57
CA LEU A 219 6.30 -7.15 2.65
C LEU A 219 5.82 -8.42 3.38
N ALA A 220 6.51 -8.86 4.44
CA ALA A 220 6.07 -10.01 5.23
C ALA A 220 4.73 -9.74 5.95
N GLN A 221 4.49 -8.53 6.46
CA GLN A 221 3.21 -8.16 7.06
C GLN A 221 2.08 -8.13 6.02
N ASP A 222 2.34 -7.58 4.84
CA ASP A 222 1.36 -7.52 3.75
C ASP A 222 0.99 -8.92 3.24
N LEU A 223 1.99 -9.79 3.09
CA LEU A 223 1.78 -11.19 2.75
C LEU A 223 0.99 -11.93 3.81
N ALA A 224 1.17 -11.62 5.10
CA ALA A 224 0.37 -12.23 6.15
C ALA A 224 -1.12 -11.86 6.03
N ILE A 225 -1.45 -10.60 5.75
CA ILE A 225 -2.83 -10.20 5.47
C ILE A 225 -3.36 -10.94 4.25
N MET A 226 -2.60 -10.98 3.15
CA MET A 226 -3.00 -11.69 1.95
C MET A 226 -3.31 -13.18 2.25
N LEU A 227 -2.43 -13.87 2.96
CA LEU A 227 -2.59 -15.28 3.32
C LEU A 227 -3.81 -15.49 4.22
N GLN A 228 -3.99 -14.63 5.24
CA GLN A 228 -5.16 -14.65 6.12
C GLN A 228 -6.45 -14.54 5.32
N LEU A 229 -6.54 -13.56 4.42
CA LEU A 229 -7.73 -13.29 3.63
C LEU A 229 -8.02 -14.39 2.61
N ALA A 230 -6.98 -14.87 1.92
CA ALA A 230 -7.08 -15.95 0.95
C ALA A 230 -7.54 -17.25 1.63
N TRP A 231 -6.97 -17.59 2.79
CA TRP A 231 -7.38 -18.77 3.55
C TRP A 231 -8.85 -18.69 3.95
N LEU A 232 -9.28 -17.56 4.52
CA LEU A 232 -10.68 -17.34 4.89
C LEU A 232 -11.63 -17.46 3.69
N MET A 233 -11.18 -17.14 2.48
CA MET A 233 -11.98 -17.28 1.25
C MET A 233 -12.08 -18.75 0.77
N LEU A 234 -11.06 -19.56 1.02
CA LEU A 234 -10.88 -20.88 0.40
C LEU A 234 -11.20 -22.05 1.35
N HIS A 235 -10.93 -21.92 2.65
CA HIS A 235 -10.90 -23.07 3.58
C HIS A 235 -12.25 -23.80 3.72
N ASP A 236 -13.35 -23.06 3.70
CA ASP A 236 -14.72 -23.62 3.78
C ASP A 236 -15.32 -23.99 2.42
N SER A 237 -14.58 -23.82 1.33
CA SER A 237 -15.09 -24.15 0.00
C SER A 237 -15.37 -25.65 -0.11
N ALA A 238 -16.49 -25.99 -0.78
CA ALA A 238 -16.81 -27.38 -1.10
C ALA A 238 -15.92 -27.97 -2.20
N LEU A 239 -15.17 -27.15 -2.94
CA LEU A 239 -14.35 -27.58 -4.07
C LEU A 239 -13.01 -28.16 -3.59
N PRO A 240 -12.63 -29.38 -4.01
CA PRO A 240 -11.35 -29.99 -3.60
C PRO A 240 -10.12 -29.15 -3.96
N ALA A 241 -10.14 -28.47 -5.11
CA ALA A 241 -9.05 -27.59 -5.54
C ALA A 241 -8.86 -26.39 -4.59
N ASP A 242 -9.95 -25.81 -4.09
CA ASP A 242 -9.88 -24.70 -3.13
C ASP A 242 -9.34 -25.18 -1.78
N LYS A 243 -9.74 -26.37 -1.33
CA LYS A 243 -9.21 -26.95 -0.08
C LYS A 243 -7.72 -27.26 -0.18
N ALA A 244 -7.25 -27.75 -1.33
CA ALA A 244 -5.83 -27.95 -1.58
C ALA A 244 -5.07 -26.61 -1.54
N LEU A 245 -5.61 -25.59 -2.22
CA LEU A 245 -5.01 -24.26 -2.20
C LEU A 245 -5.02 -23.63 -0.80
N ALA A 246 -6.09 -23.82 -0.01
CA ALA A 246 -6.15 -23.37 1.38
C ALA A 246 -5.08 -24.04 2.26
N ALA A 247 -4.76 -25.32 2.02
CA ALA A 247 -3.68 -26.01 2.71
C ALA A 247 -2.30 -25.44 2.33
N GLU A 248 -2.08 -25.12 1.05
CA GLU A 248 -0.85 -24.44 0.62
C GLU A 248 -0.70 -23.04 1.23
N VAL A 249 -1.80 -22.30 1.38
CA VAL A 249 -1.84 -21.01 2.08
C VAL A 249 -1.47 -21.17 3.55
N ALA A 250 -2.01 -22.19 4.23
CA ALA A 250 -1.67 -22.48 5.63
C ALA A 250 -0.20 -22.85 5.81
N GLU A 251 0.36 -23.65 4.88
CA GLU A 251 1.80 -23.95 4.83
C GLU A 251 2.64 -22.68 4.63
N ALA A 252 2.24 -21.81 3.71
CA ALA A 252 2.92 -20.53 3.47
C ALA A 252 2.90 -19.62 4.69
N ALA A 253 1.78 -19.53 5.40
CA ALA A 253 1.68 -18.75 6.65
C ALA A 253 2.62 -19.30 7.74
N LYS A 254 2.72 -20.63 7.86
CA LYS A 254 3.67 -21.30 8.77
C LYS A 254 5.12 -21.01 8.38
N ASN A 255 5.47 -21.15 7.11
CA ASN A 255 6.82 -20.90 6.61
C ASN A 255 7.23 -19.44 6.83
N LEU A 256 6.35 -18.50 6.51
CA LEU A 256 6.56 -17.07 6.74
C LEU A 256 6.81 -16.76 8.22
N HIS A 257 5.97 -17.31 9.12
CA HIS A 257 6.15 -17.18 10.56
C HIS A 257 7.47 -17.76 11.04
N GLN A 258 7.83 -18.98 10.62
CA GLN A 258 9.09 -19.60 11.01
C GLN A 258 10.31 -18.77 10.55
N CYS A 259 10.26 -18.23 9.34
CA CYS A 259 11.29 -17.34 8.84
C CYS A 259 11.40 -16.09 9.73
N ARG A 260 10.30 -15.41 10.04
CA ARG A 260 10.36 -14.24 10.95
C ARG A 260 10.92 -14.60 12.32
N MET A 261 10.57 -15.76 12.89
CA MET A 261 11.10 -16.18 14.18
C MET A 261 12.62 -16.42 14.17
N ASN A 262 13.19 -16.82 13.03
CA ASN A 262 14.63 -16.97 12.87
C ASN A 262 15.36 -15.61 12.72
N HIS A 263 14.65 -14.60 12.23
CA HIS A 263 15.20 -13.31 11.80
C HIS A 263 14.96 -12.20 12.84
N HIS A 264 13.71 -11.99 13.27
CA HIS A 264 13.28 -10.85 14.10
C HIS A 264 12.47 -11.23 15.34
N GLY A 265 11.79 -12.38 15.33
CA GLY A 265 10.83 -12.78 16.34
C GLY A 265 9.38 -12.54 15.93
N HIS A 266 8.52 -12.30 16.92
CA HIS A 266 7.08 -12.16 16.70
C HIS A 266 6.74 -10.84 16.01
N ILE A 267 6.05 -10.95 14.88
CA ILE A 267 5.44 -9.83 14.17
C ILE A 267 3.93 -10.06 14.17
N ASN A 268 3.19 -9.01 14.54
CA ASN A 268 1.77 -9.05 14.84
C ASN A 268 0.93 -9.80 13.78
N ASP A 269 0.95 -9.31 12.54
CA ASP A 269 0.06 -9.78 11.47
C ASP A 269 0.43 -11.20 11.03
N ILE A 270 1.70 -11.55 11.17
CA ILE A 270 2.24 -12.87 10.85
C ILE A 270 1.81 -13.90 11.89
N CYS A 271 1.79 -13.52 13.17
CA CYS A 271 1.22 -14.36 14.24
C CYS A 271 -0.30 -14.57 14.01
N ALA A 272 -1.02 -13.51 13.62
CA ALA A 272 -2.45 -13.59 13.30
C ALA A 272 -2.72 -14.55 12.13
N ALA A 273 -2.01 -14.40 11.02
CA ALA A 273 -2.17 -15.25 9.85
C ALA A 273 -1.78 -16.71 10.14
N HIS A 274 -0.63 -16.96 10.79
CA HIS A 274 -0.20 -18.31 11.15
C HIS A 274 -1.18 -18.98 12.12
N GLY A 275 -1.56 -18.26 13.18
CA GLY A 275 -2.52 -18.71 14.18
C GLY A 275 -3.87 -19.06 13.59
N LEU A 276 -4.40 -18.20 12.73
CA LEU A 276 -5.69 -18.42 12.08
C LEU A 276 -5.65 -19.57 11.07
N CYS A 277 -4.71 -19.53 10.10
CA CYS A 277 -4.68 -20.49 9.00
C CYS A 277 -4.35 -21.93 9.46
N ASN A 278 -3.69 -22.08 10.61
CA ASN A 278 -3.29 -23.38 11.16
C ASN A 278 -4.05 -23.77 12.44
N ASN A 279 -5.08 -23.01 12.83
CA ASN A 279 -5.90 -23.26 14.03
C ASN A 279 -5.05 -23.39 15.31
N LEU A 280 -4.14 -22.43 15.52
CA LEU A 280 -3.23 -22.35 16.67
C LEU A 280 -3.63 -21.19 17.60
N PRO A 281 -4.53 -21.41 18.57
CA PRO A 281 -5.06 -20.33 19.42
C PRO A 281 -3.99 -19.62 20.26
N ASP A 282 -2.97 -20.34 20.72
CA ASP A 282 -1.86 -19.76 21.48
C ASP A 282 -1.04 -18.77 20.64
N GLU A 283 -0.87 -19.05 19.35
CA GLU A 283 -0.18 -18.15 18.42
C GLU A 283 -1.06 -16.94 18.07
N LEU A 284 -2.35 -17.19 17.82
CA LEU A 284 -3.33 -16.13 17.58
C LEU A 284 -3.45 -15.15 18.76
N ASN A 285 -3.28 -15.63 20.00
CA ASN A 285 -3.25 -14.80 21.20
C ASN A 285 -2.03 -13.87 21.32
N ARG A 286 -0.98 -14.09 20.50
CA ARG A 286 0.17 -13.17 20.39
C ARG A 286 -0.10 -12.00 19.47
N ALA A 287 -1.09 -12.11 18.57
CA ALA A 287 -1.54 -11.00 17.74
C ALA A 287 -2.18 -9.89 18.60
N THR A 288 -2.35 -8.71 18.00
CA THR A 288 -2.82 -7.51 18.68
C THR A 288 -4.13 -7.75 19.38
N ASP A 289 -4.16 -7.47 20.68
CA ASP A 289 -5.39 -7.50 21.44
C ASP A 289 -6.26 -6.28 21.09
N GLY A 290 -7.25 -6.48 20.22
CA GLY A 290 -8.25 -5.44 19.91
C GLY A 290 -9.11 -5.01 21.11
N LEU A 291 -9.07 -5.73 22.24
CA LEU A 291 -9.69 -5.32 23.51
C LEU A 291 -8.78 -4.44 24.37
N ASN A 292 -7.54 -4.15 23.94
CA ASN A 292 -6.59 -3.35 24.70
C ASN A 292 -7.21 -1.98 25.08
N PRO A 293 -7.33 -1.65 26.39
CA PRO A 293 -7.93 -0.39 26.82
C PRO A 293 -7.23 0.85 26.27
N LYS A 294 -5.95 0.77 25.89
CA LYS A 294 -5.21 1.87 25.25
C LYS A 294 -5.80 2.30 23.91
N LEU A 295 -6.55 1.43 23.23
CA LEU A 295 -7.21 1.78 21.97
C LEU A 295 -8.34 2.80 22.15
N TRP A 296 -8.86 2.97 23.38
CA TRP A 296 -9.78 4.07 23.70
C TRP A 296 -9.08 5.43 23.81
N THR A 297 -7.75 5.45 23.89
CA THR A 297 -7.00 6.70 23.99
C THR A 297 -6.90 7.32 22.60
N PRO A 298 -7.31 8.59 22.43
CA PRO A 298 -7.02 9.34 21.21
C PRO A 298 -5.51 9.65 21.17
N ASP A 299 -4.76 8.73 20.59
CA ASP A 299 -3.32 8.84 20.35
C ASP A 299 -3.03 8.41 18.91
N ASN A 300 -2.77 9.39 18.06
CA ASN A 300 -2.41 9.21 16.66
C ASN A 300 -1.64 10.43 16.15
N HIS A 301 -1.34 10.44 14.85
CA HIS A 301 -0.60 11.52 14.21
C HIS A 301 -1.29 12.88 14.34
N TYR A 302 -2.63 12.93 14.32
CA TYR A 302 -3.37 14.16 14.51
C TYR A 302 -3.09 14.77 15.89
N VAL A 303 -3.22 13.97 16.94
CA VAL A 303 -2.97 14.41 18.32
C VAL A 303 -1.51 14.82 18.50
N ASN A 304 -0.58 14.06 17.95
CA ASN A 304 0.85 14.36 18.04
C ASN A 304 1.25 15.63 17.28
N CYS A 305 0.60 15.93 16.14
CA CYS A 305 0.87 17.13 15.37
C CYS A 305 0.25 18.41 15.98
N LEU A 306 -0.94 18.29 16.59
CA LEU A 306 -1.76 19.45 16.94
C LEU A 306 -1.95 19.68 18.44
N VAL A 307 -1.69 18.69 19.29
CA VAL A 307 -2.02 18.74 20.72
C VAL A 307 -0.83 18.35 21.61
N ASN A 308 -0.26 17.16 21.40
CA ASN A 308 0.72 16.53 22.30
C ASN A 308 2.19 16.76 21.87
N PHE A 309 2.49 17.90 21.26
CA PHE A 309 3.86 18.25 20.85
C PHE A 309 4.62 19.00 21.98
N LYS A 310 5.95 18.89 21.98
CA LYS A 310 6.83 19.75 22.78
C LYS A 310 7.12 21.06 22.05
N PRO A 311 7.35 22.19 22.74
CA PRO A 311 7.77 23.43 22.09
C PRO A 311 9.01 23.23 21.20
N GLY A 312 8.94 23.70 19.96
CA GLY A 312 9.94 23.55 18.92
C GLY A 312 9.99 22.16 18.26
N GLN A 313 9.20 21.19 18.74
CA GLN A 313 9.19 19.84 18.17
C GLN A 313 8.60 19.86 16.77
N ARG A 314 9.35 19.27 15.85
CA ARG A 314 8.91 18.99 14.50
C ARG A 314 8.34 17.58 14.44
N VAL A 315 7.10 17.43 13.99
CA VAL A 315 6.38 16.16 13.89
C VAL A 315 6.03 15.91 12.42
N ALA A 316 6.36 14.74 11.92
CA ALA A 316 5.99 14.34 10.55
C ALA A 316 4.53 13.85 10.52
N THR A 317 3.83 14.18 9.43
CA THR A 317 2.55 13.52 9.12
C THR A 317 2.78 12.11 8.59
N PRO A 318 1.80 11.20 8.73
CA PRO A 318 1.97 9.82 8.28
C PRO A 318 2.15 9.78 6.76
N GLY A 319 2.98 8.86 6.27
CA GLY A 319 3.12 8.58 4.84
C GLY A 319 2.11 7.56 4.32
N PHE A 320 1.63 6.67 5.20
CA PHE A 320 0.78 5.53 4.91
C PHE A 320 -0.24 5.29 6.04
N ALA A 321 -1.22 4.44 5.81
CA ALA A 321 -2.13 3.93 6.84
C ALA A 321 -2.02 2.41 7.05
N ASP A 322 -0.89 1.81 6.68
CA ASP A 322 -0.62 0.37 6.81
C ASP A 322 -0.82 -0.10 8.26
N ASP A 323 -0.33 0.67 9.24
CA ASP A 323 -0.50 0.37 10.66
C ASP A 323 -1.98 0.21 11.08
N GLN A 324 -2.88 1.01 10.49
CA GLN A 324 -4.32 0.88 10.74
C GLN A 324 -4.89 -0.39 10.12
N GLU A 325 -4.44 -0.76 8.91
CA GLU A 325 -4.86 -1.99 8.25
C GLU A 325 -4.33 -3.24 8.97
N TYR A 326 -3.04 -3.26 9.36
CA TYR A 326 -2.44 -4.30 10.21
C TYR A 326 -3.22 -4.47 11.52
N LEU A 327 -3.46 -3.36 12.23
CA LEU A 327 -4.22 -3.36 13.47
C LEU A 327 -5.63 -3.94 13.29
N TYR A 328 -6.31 -3.60 12.19
CA TYR A 328 -7.63 -4.12 11.87
C TYR A 328 -7.62 -5.63 11.62
N TYR A 329 -6.78 -6.11 10.71
CA TYR A 329 -6.79 -7.52 10.32
C TYR A 329 -6.30 -8.44 11.43
N ALA A 330 -5.26 -8.05 12.18
CA ALA A 330 -4.80 -8.82 13.33
C ALA A 330 -5.82 -8.81 14.48
N GLY A 331 -6.41 -7.65 14.78
CA GLY A 331 -7.38 -7.51 15.86
C GLY A 331 -8.68 -8.28 15.59
N THR A 332 -9.18 -8.24 14.35
CA THR A 332 -10.37 -9.01 13.97
C THR A 332 -10.08 -10.51 13.89
N ALA A 333 -8.93 -10.93 13.35
CA ALA A 333 -8.53 -12.34 13.33
C ALA A 333 -8.52 -12.95 14.73
N ARG A 334 -7.97 -12.24 15.71
CA ARG A 334 -7.90 -12.71 17.10
C ARG A 334 -9.27 -12.87 17.77
N HIS A 335 -10.20 -11.97 17.47
CA HIS A 335 -11.47 -11.86 18.22
C HIS A 335 -12.69 -12.40 17.47
N GLY A 336 -12.56 -12.75 16.19
CA GLY A 336 -13.67 -13.23 15.35
C GLY A 336 -14.72 -12.16 15.03
N THR A 337 -14.47 -10.91 15.41
CA THR A 337 -15.36 -9.75 15.26
C THR A 337 -14.53 -8.47 15.42
N LEU A 338 -15.10 -7.30 15.17
CA LEU A 338 -14.47 -6.02 15.48
C LEU A 338 -14.68 -5.64 16.96
N PRO A 339 -13.64 -5.65 17.81
CA PRO A 339 -13.78 -5.27 19.21
C PRO A 339 -14.06 -3.77 19.36
N ARG A 340 -14.84 -3.39 20.39
CA ARG A 340 -15.25 -1.99 20.61
C ARG A 340 -14.08 -0.98 20.77
N PRO A 341 -12.99 -1.29 21.50
CA PRO A 341 -11.87 -0.36 21.60
C PRO A 341 -11.20 -0.11 20.24
N LEU A 342 -11.01 -1.19 19.46
CA LEU A 342 -10.50 -1.09 18.09
C LEU A 342 -11.45 -0.31 17.17
N ALA A 343 -12.77 -0.55 17.25
CA ALA A 343 -13.77 0.21 16.50
C ALA A 343 -13.65 1.72 16.75
N PHE A 344 -13.48 2.15 18.01
CA PHE A 344 -13.25 3.55 18.34
C PHE A 344 -11.96 4.07 17.71
N LYS A 345 -10.86 3.32 17.82
CA LYS A 345 -9.56 3.71 17.27
C LYS A 345 -9.64 3.94 15.75
N LEU A 346 -10.31 3.05 15.02
CA LEU A 346 -10.51 3.18 13.58
C LEU A 346 -11.37 4.40 13.22
N ILE A 347 -12.46 4.64 13.95
CA ILE A 347 -13.30 5.83 13.75
C ILE A 347 -12.50 7.11 14.00
N TYR A 348 -11.70 7.13 15.07
CA TYR A 348 -10.87 8.28 15.42
C TYR A 348 -9.83 8.56 14.34
N ASP A 349 -9.09 7.55 13.90
CA ASP A 349 -8.06 7.68 12.87
C ASP A 349 -8.66 8.07 11.51
N ALA A 350 -9.75 7.43 11.09
CA ALA A 350 -10.45 7.76 9.85
C ALA A 350 -10.90 9.22 9.80
N PHE A 351 -11.42 9.74 10.91
CA PHE A 351 -11.94 11.11 10.96
C PHE A 351 -10.83 12.16 11.05
N THR A 352 -9.76 11.88 11.82
CA THR A 352 -8.78 12.90 12.20
C THR A 352 -7.54 12.92 11.31
N THR A 353 -7.00 11.78 10.89
CA THR A 353 -5.77 11.73 10.08
C THR A 353 -5.88 12.54 8.77
N PRO A 354 -6.98 12.43 7.98
CA PRO A 354 -7.13 13.20 6.75
C PRO A 354 -7.24 14.72 6.97
N GLN A 355 -7.52 15.18 8.20
CA GLN A 355 -7.58 16.62 8.51
C GLN A 355 -6.20 17.27 8.48
N LEU A 356 -5.12 16.51 8.74
CA LEU A 356 -3.76 17.06 8.70
C LEU A 356 -3.41 17.61 7.31
N PHE A 357 -3.83 16.92 6.25
CA PHE A 357 -3.61 17.39 4.89
C PHE A 357 -4.47 18.60 4.55
N ARG A 358 -5.68 18.66 5.08
CA ARG A 358 -6.59 19.81 4.94
C ARG A 358 -6.06 21.05 5.66
N TYR A 359 -5.46 20.89 6.83
CA TYR A 359 -4.79 22.00 7.52
C TYR A 359 -3.57 22.52 6.76
N TYR A 360 -2.85 21.65 6.05
CA TYR A 360 -1.76 22.07 5.16
C TYR A 360 -2.28 22.85 3.93
N CYS A 361 -3.45 22.48 3.40
CA CYS A 361 -4.06 23.10 2.21
C CYS A 361 -4.87 24.36 2.56
N ASP A 362 -4.17 25.48 2.77
CA ASP A 362 -4.77 26.77 3.10
C ASP A 362 -5.44 27.50 1.92
N ASP A 363 -5.06 27.17 0.69
CA ASP A 363 -5.54 27.80 -0.55
C ASP A 363 -6.29 26.82 -1.48
N TRP A 364 -6.76 25.67 -0.96
CA TRP A 364 -7.43 24.65 -1.77
C TRP A 364 -8.49 23.87 -0.99
N ASP A 365 -9.71 23.80 -1.52
CA ASP A 365 -10.73 22.86 -1.04
C ASP A 365 -10.41 21.46 -1.56
N VAL A 366 -9.71 20.68 -0.73
CA VAL A 366 -9.17 19.38 -1.10
C VAL A 366 -10.31 18.41 -1.41
N PRO A 367 -10.33 17.80 -2.61
CA PRO A 367 -11.28 16.74 -2.93
C PRO A 367 -11.17 15.58 -1.92
N PRO A 368 -12.31 14.99 -1.48
CA PRO A 368 -12.28 13.85 -0.57
C PRO A 368 -11.48 12.68 -1.15
N GLY A 369 -10.85 11.89 -0.26
CA GLY A 369 -10.05 10.74 -0.63
C GLY A 369 -8.66 11.05 -1.20
N LEU A 370 -8.34 12.32 -1.43
CA LEU A 370 -7.00 12.74 -1.86
C LEU A 370 -6.11 13.07 -0.66
N ASN A 371 -4.83 12.70 -0.74
CA ASN A 371 -3.85 12.99 0.28
C ASN A 371 -2.45 13.20 -0.31
N ARG A 372 -1.47 13.53 0.53
CA ARG A 372 -0.06 13.72 0.13
C ARG A 372 0.52 12.51 -0.60
N PHE A 373 1.55 12.79 -1.40
CA PHE A 373 2.52 11.78 -1.81
C PHE A 373 3.48 11.48 -0.64
N ASP A 374 3.74 10.20 -0.40
CA ASP A 374 4.54 9.70 0.72
C ASP A 374 6.01 10.16 0.64
N LEU A 375 6.59 10.24 -0.57
CA LEU A 375 7.95 10.75 -0.78
C LEU A 375 8.12 12.26 -0.60
N HIS A 376 7.02 13.00 -0.38
CA HIS A 376 7.03 14.45 -0.15
C HIS A 376 6.39 14.84 1.18
N PRO A 377 7.06 14.59 2.33
CA PRO A 377 6.50 14.90 3.64
C PRO A 377 6.27 16.38 3.88
N TYR A 378 5.21 16.66 4.64
CA TYR A 378 4.98 17.93 5.31
C TYR A 378 4.94 17.70 6.82
N TYR A 379 5.27 18.75 7.57
CA TYR A 379 5.55 18.69 9.00
C TYR A 379 4.69 19.68 9.75
N PHE A 380 4.44 19.36 11.01
CA PHE A 380 3.87 20.27 11.98
C PHE A 380 4.94 20.68 12.98
N LYS A 381 4.88 21.95 13.39
CA LYS A 381 5.71 22.49 14.44
C LYS A 381 4.87 23.41 15.30
N ASP A 382 4.90 23.19 16.61
CA ASP A 382 4.15 23.99 17.57
C ASP A 382 2.63 24.02 17.29
N GLY A 383 2.06 22.90 16.87
CA GLY A 383 0.60 22.75 16.69
C GLY A 383 0.05 23.30 15.38
N LYS A 384 0.91 23.65 14.42
CA LYS A 384 0.54 24.18 13.11
C LYS A 384 1.43 23.62 12.00
N PRO A 385 0.98 23.65 10.73
CA PRO A 385 1.85 23.34 9.60
C PRO A 385 3.12 24.20 9.63
N GLU A 386 4.28 23.58 9.37
CA GLU A 386 5.58 24.28 9.25
C GLU A 386 5.62 25.16 7.98
N ASP A 387 4.97 24.68 6.93
CA ASP A 387 4.69 25.36 5.67
C ASP A 387 3.26 25.03 5.21
N TYR A 388 2.72 25.88 4.36
CA TYR A 388 1.39 25.72 3.78
C TYR A 388 1.47 25.40 2.29
N ARG A 389 0.35 24.96 1.70
CA ARG A 389 0.26 24.70 0.26
C ARG A 389 0.55 25.96 -0.56
N SER A 390 0.02 27.10 -0.13
CA SER A 390 0.24 28.40 -0.77
C SER A 390 1.70 28.87 -0.75
N ASP A 391 2.55 28.33 0.13
CA ASP A 391 4.00 28.62 0.16
C ASP A 391 4.78 28.00 -0.99
N ARG A 392 4.15 27.10 -1.77
CA ARG A 392 4.70 26.47 -2.97
C ARG A 392 6.09 25.85 -2.77
N LYS A 393 6.23 25.06 -1.70
CA LYS A 393 7.47 24.35 -1.29
C LYS A 393 7.69 23.00 -2.00
N GLY A 394 6.87 22.65 -2.98
CA GLY A 394 7.00 21.44 -3.77
C GLY A 394 7.93 21.57 -4.98
N PRO A 395 8.03 20.51 -5.81
CA PRO A 395 8.81 20.51 -7.04
C PRO A 395 8.45 21.69 -7.95
N SER A 396 9.46 22.21 -8.67
CA SER A 396 9.31 23.34 -9.60
C SER A 396 8.67 24.61 -9.00
N LYS A 397 8.80 24.82 -7.68
CA LYS A 397 8.13 25.91 -6.94
C LYS A 397 6.60 25.83 -7.06
N GLY A 398 6.06 24.61 -7.11
CA GLY A 398 4.63 24.31 -7.01
C GLY A 398 4.22 23.89 -5.59
N PRO A 399 2.95 23.52 -5.36
CA PRO A 399 2.53 22.92 -4.10
C PRO A 399 3.19 21.54 -3.93
N ARG A 400 3.21 21.01 -2.70
CA ARG A 400 3.68 19.63 -2.49
C ARG A 400 2.78 18.63 -3.23
N PRO A 401 3.33 17.54 -3.78
CA PRO A 401 2.57 16.56 -4.56
C PRO A 401 1.52 15.81 -3.72
N ALA A 402 0.43 15.40 -4.39
CA ALA A 402 -0.51 14.42 -3.88
C ALA A 402 -0.19 13.02 -4.43
N GLY A 403 -0.69 11.95 -3.80
CA GLY A 403 -0.37 10.57 -4.18
C GLY A 403 -1.53 9.58 -4.02
N SER A 404 -1.36 8.39 -4.60
CA SER A 404 -2.36 7.33 -4.68
C SER A 404 -2.38 6.37 -3.49
N ARG A 405 -1.48 6.49 -2.51
CA ARG A 405 -1.39 5.54 -1.38
C ARG A 405 -2.21 5.97 -0.17
N LEU A 406 -1.74 6.96 0.60
CA LEU A 406 -2.37 7.34 1.88
C LEU A 406 -3.86 7.68 1.78
N GLY A 407 -4.29 8.40 0.75
CA GLY A 407 -5.70 8.77 0.56
C GLY A 407 -6.60 7.53 0.44
N PRO A 408 -6.38 6.67 -0.57
CA PRO A 408 -7.08 5.39 -0.71
C PRO A 408 -6.98 4.47 0.51
N GLN A 409 -5.82 4.37 1.17
CA GLN A 409 -5.69 3.59 2.42
C GLN A 409 -6.61 4.12 3.52
N MET A 410 -6.62 5.44 3.75
CA MET A 410 -7.54 6.06 4.71
C MET A 410 -9.01 5.87 4.33
N MET A 411 -9.34 5.75 3.04
CA MET A 411 -10.70 5.41 2.59
C MET A 411 -11.09 3.97 2.97
N VAL A 412 -10.16 3.01 2.97
CA VAL A 412 -10.41 1.66 3.51
C VAL A 412 -10.78 1.75 5.00
N VAL A 413 -9.95 2.45 5.79
CA VAL A 413 -10.18 2.66 7.23
C VAL A 413 -11.51 3.37 7.49
N THR A 414 -11.86 4.34 6.64
CA THR A 414 -13.15 5.05 6.66
C THR A 414 -14.33 4.11 6.46
N GLY A 415 -14.19 3.10 5.58
CA GLY A 415 -15.21 2.09 5.36
C GLY A 415 -15.49 1.25 6.60
N TRP A 416 -14.45 0.77 7.29
CA TRP A 416 -14.60 0.06 8.57
C TRP A 416 -15.19 0.96 9.66
N ALA A 417 -14.77 2.23 9.72
CA ALA A 417 -15.30 3.21 10.67
C ALA A 417 -16.82 3.46 10.47
N LEU A 418 -17.28 3.57 9.23
CA LEU A 418 -18.71 3.72 8.92
C LEU A 418 -19.52 2.50 9.34
N GLN A 419 -19.00 1.29 9.09
CA GLN A 419 -19.63 0.05 9.51
C GLN A 419 -19.67 -0.05 11.04
N ALA A 420 -18.61 0.37 11.73
CA ALA A 420 -18.52 0.41 13.19
C ALA A 420 -19.52 1.41 13.82
N LEU A 421 -19.61 2.62 13.28
CA LEU A 421 -20.59 3.63 13.74
C LEU A 421 -22.03 3.14 13.61
N LYS A 422 -22.33 2.38 12.54
CA LYS A 422 -23.63 1.76 12.35
C LYS A 422 -23.89 0.64 13.37
N ALA A 423 -22.88 -0.19 13.66
CA ALA A 423 -23.00 -1.29 14.61
C ALA A 423 -23.10 -0.83 16.07
N GLU A 424 -22.43 0.27 16.42
CA GLU A 424 -22.34 0.80 17.78
C GLU A 424 -22.66 2.31 17.82
N PRO A 425 -23.94 2.70 17.65
CA PRO A 425 -24.35 4.10 17.78
C PRO A 425 -23.94 4.68 19.15
N GLY A 426 -23.29 5.85 19.13
CA GLY A 426 -22.83 6.51 20.35
C GLY A 426 -21.49 5.99 20.92
N ILE A 427 -20.75 5.16 20.18
CA ILE A 427 -19.38 4.75 20.56
C ILE A 427 -18.47 5.94 20.89
N LEU A 428 -18.65 7.07 20.19
CA LEU A 428 -17.92 8.32 20.43
C LEU A 428 -18.34 9.06 21.71
N LEU A 429 -19.59 8.89 22.17
CA LEU A 429 -20.10 9.55 23.38
C LEU A 429 -19.67 8.82 24.66
N LYS A 430 -19.53 7.50 24.58
CA LYS A 430 -19.21 6.65 25.73
C LYS A 430 -17.78 6.84 26.26
N THR A 431 -16.89 7.46 25.48
CA THR A 431 -15.49 7.50 25.88
C THR A 431 -15.16 8.61 26.85
N GLY A 432 -15.93 9.71 26.98
CA GLY A 432 -15.57 10.85 27.85
C GLY A 432 -14.17 11.46 27.56
N LEU A 433 -13.47 10.93 26.56
CA LEU A 433 -12.07 11.12 26.19
C LEU A 433 -11.95 11.88 24.86
N ALA A 434 -13.06 12.40 24.34
CA ALA A 434 -13.04 13.21 23.13
C ALA A 434 -12.16 14.46 23.37
N GLN A 435 -10.94 14.42 22.86
CA GLN A 435 -10.12 15.61 22.65
C GLN A 435 -10.66 16.34 21.41
N PRO A 436 -10.47 17.66 21.28
CA PRO A 436 -10.71 18.36 20.03
C PRO A 436 -10.08 17.61 18.84
N PRO A 437 -10.81 17.43 17.73
CA PRO A 437 -12.04 18.14 17.37
C PRO A 437 -13.31 17.41 17.80
N LEU A 438 -13.25 16.14 18.25
CA LEU A 438 -14.44 15.31 18.51
C LEU A 438 -15.24 15.71 19.75
N LYS A 439 -14.69 16.55 20.63
CA LYS A 439 -15.37 17.00 21.86
C LYS A 439 -16.66 17.77 21.59
N SER A 440 -16.80 18.36 20.40
CA SER A 440 -17.93 19.20 19.99
C SER A 440 -18.68 18.68 18.76
N ILE A 441 -18.36 17.47 18.27
CA ILE A 441 -18.89 16.94 17.01
C ILE A 441 -19.87 15.80 17.30
N HIS A 442 -21.07 15.88 16.73
CA HIS A 442 -22.08 14.84 16.87
C HIS A 442 -21.75 13.61 16.02
N GLY A 443 -22.20 12.43 16.44
CA GLY A 443 -21.95 11.18 15.69
C GLY A 443 -22.43 11.23 14.22
N GLU A 444 -23.52 11.94 13.95
CA GLU A 444 -24.02 12.15 12.59
C GLU A 444 -23.11 13.04 11.74
N GLU A 445 -22.44 14.03 12.32
CA GLU A 445 -21.48 14.88 11.61
C GLU A 445 -20.22 14.09 11.24
N VAL A 446 -19.72 13.25 12.17
CA VAL A 446 -18.62 12.32 11.88
C VAL A 446 -19.02 11.37 10.75
N LYS A 447 -20.19 10.75 10.85
CA LYS A 447 -20.70 9.84 9.83
C LYS A 447 -20.78 10.53 8.45
N ALA A 448 -21.37 11.72 8.37
CA ALA A 448 -21.48 12.47 7.12
C ALA A 448 -20.11 12.82 6.52
N ALA A 449 -19.13 13.18 7.37
CA ALA A 449 -17.77 13.44 6.92
C ALA A 449 -17.08 12.17 6.37
N LEU A 450 -17.28 11.03 7.03
CA LEU A 450 -16.75 9.74 6.58
C LEU A 450 -17.44 9.26 5.29
N GLU A 451 -18.75 9.45 5.14
CA GLU A 451 -19.48 9.17 3.89
C GLU A 451 -18.98 10.05 2.74
N LYS A 452 -18.68 11.34 3.01
CA LYS A 452 -18.04 12.23 2.04
C LYS A 452 -16.63 11.73 1.68
N GLU A 453 -15.81 11.38 2.67
CA GLU A 453 -14.43 10.94 2.45
C GLU A 453 -14.36 9.67 1.60
N LEU A 454 -15.18 8.67 1.90
CA LEU A 454 -15.20 7.41 1.16
C LEU A 454 -16.03 7.50 -0.12
N GLY A 455 -17.33 7.74 -0.01
CA GLY A 455 -18.25 7.65 -1.15
C GLY A 455 -17.99 8.71 -2.22
N CYS A 456 -17.78 9.96 -1.80
CA CYS A 456 -17.41 11.02 -2.75
C CYS A 456 -15.93 10.95 -3.15
N GLY A 457 -15.05 10.43 -2.27
CA GLY A 457 -13.65 10.19 -2.62
C GLY A 457 -13.47 9.16 -3.73
N LEU A 458 -14.24 8.07 -3.72
CA LEU A 458 -14.28 7.12 -4.84
C LEU A 458 -14.70 7.81 -6.15
N ARG A 459 -15.60 8.79 -6.08
CA ARG A 459 -15.99 9.57 -7.25
C ARG A 459 -14.88 10.51 -7.74
N THR A 460 -14.09 11.09 -6.84
CA THR A 460 -12.87 11.84 -7.18
C THR A 460 -11.91 10.93 -7.97
N TRP A 461 -11.58 9.78 -7.42
CA TRP A 461 -10.62 8.84 -8.03
C TRP A 461 -11.14 8.22 -9.32
N GLN A 462 -12.45 7.94 -9.43
CA GLN A 462 -13.05 7.48 -10.70
C GLN A 462 -12.92 8.54 -11.79
N ALA A 463 -13.16 9.82 -11.48
CA ALA A 463 -13.03 10.89 -12.45
C ALA A 463 -11.56 11.08 -12.88
N LEU A 464 -10.64 11.02 -11.92
CA LEU A 464 -9.21 11.08 -12.20
C LEU A 464 -8.75 9.92 -13.10
N PHE A 465 -9.18 8.69 -12.78
CA PHE A 465 -8.90 7.50 -13.59
C PHE A 465 -9.43 7.65 -15.02
N LYS A 466 -10.66 8.16 -15.19
CA LYS A 466 -11.26 8.41 -16.51
C LYS A 466 -10.53 9.49 -17.30
N GLU A 467 -10.04 10.53 -16.62
CA GLU A 467 -9.32 11.63 -17.27
C GLU A 467 -7.91 11.22 -17.70
N LYS A 468 -7.17 10.53 -16.83
CA LYS A 468 -5.77 10.15 -17.09
C LYS A 468 -5.64 8.82 -17.85
N GLY A 469 -6.64 7.95 -17.72
CA GLY A 469 -6.58 6.56 -18.16
C GLY A 469 -5.87 5.62 -17.19
N TYR A 470 -5.41 6.11 -16.03
CA TYR A 470 -4.70 5.35 -14.99
C TYR A 470 -4.77 6.08 -13.63
N ILE A 471 -4.47 5.35 -12.55
CA ILE A 471 -4.22 5.89 -11.21
C ILE A 471 -2.73 6.23 -11.11
N PRO A 472 -2.35 7.52 -11.04
CA PRO A 472 -0.96 7.94 -11.03
C PRO A 472 -0.35 7.76 -9.63
N THR A 473 0.93 7.37 -9.58
CA THR A 473 1.72 7.32 -8.34
C THR A 473 1.71 8.66 -7.61
N SER A 474 1.87 9.76 -8.37
CA SER A 474 1.83 11.11 -7.85
C SER A 474 1.06 12.08 -8.76
N LEU A 475 0.69 13.22 -8.17
CA LEU A 475 0.20 14.39 -8.87
C LEU A 475 1.09 15.60 -8.55
N GLY A 476 1.83 16.07 -9.55
CA GLY A 476 2.69 17.25 -9.46
C GLY A 476 4.07 17.00 -8.88
N ALA A 477 4.53 15.75 -8.76
CA ALA A 477 5.90 15.50 -8.31
C ALA A 477 6.94 15.72 -9.41
N GLY A 478 6.53 15.66 -10.68
CA GLY A 478 7.39 15.90 -11.82
C GLY A 478 8.51 14.85 -11.97
N GLY A 479 9.64 15.29 -12.53
CA GLY A 479 10.78 14.44 -12.83
C GLY A 479 11.55 14.01 -11.58
N MET A 480 11.94 12.74 -11.53
CA MET A 480 12.65 12.15 -10.38
C MET A 480 14.10 11.73 -10.69
N GLY A 481 14.62 12.15 -11.85
CA GLY A 481 15.90 11.70 -12.38
C GLY A 481 15.75 10.47 -13.29
N GLY A 482 16.85 10.02 -13.90
CA GLY A 482 16.84 8.84 -14.79
C GLY A 482 16.01 8.96 -16.08
N GLY A 483 15.39 10.11 -16.35
CA GLY A 483 14.44 10.30 -17.45
C GLY A 483 13.00 9.92 -17.12
N TYR A 484 12.68 9.74 -15.83
CA TYR A 484 11.35 9.34 -15.37
C TYR A 484 10.64 10.46 -14.61
N ALA A 485 9.31 10.45 -14.67
CA ALA A 485 8.44 11.32 -13.90
C ALA A 485 7.40 10.48 -13.16
N TRP A 486 7.19 10.80 -11.87
CA TRP A 486 6.19 10.12 -11.05
C TRP A 486 4.78 10.27 -11.59
N ASP A 487 4.49 11.41 -12.23
CA ASP A 487 3.18 11.70 -12.82
C ASP A 487 2.84 10.77 -13.99
N ASP A 488 3.84 10.17 -14.65
CA ASP A 488 3.66 9.24 -15.78
C ASP A 488 3.53 7.77 -15.34
N MET A 489 3.81 7.49 -14.06
CA MET A 489 3.76 6.15 -13.50
C MET A 489 2.37 5.86 -12.94
N SER A 490 1.85 4.68 -13.29
CA SER A 490 0.72 4.05 -12.65
C SER A 490 1.23 3.23 -11.46
N ASP A 491 0.53 3.27 -10.31
CA ASP A 491 0.92 2.62 -9.05
C ASP A 491 -0.07 1.52 -8.67
N ALA A 492 0.37 0.26 -8.64
CA ALA A 492 -0.45 -0.90 -8.30
C ALA A 492 -1.06 -0.83 -6.88
N GLY A 493 -0.34 -0.26 -5.91
CA GLY A 493 -0.83 -0.08 -4.54
C GLY A 493 -2.05 0.83 -4.50
N GLY A 494 -2.03 1.92 -5.27
CA GLY A 494 -3.18 2.80 -5.46
C GLY A 494 -4.44 2.07 -5.94
N TYR A 495 -4.33 1.16 -6.91
CA TYR A 495 -5.47 0.35 -7.36
C TYR A 495 -5.94 -0.61 -6.28
N ALA A 496 -5.01 -1.26 -5.57
CA ALA A 496 -5.34 -2.20 -4.51
C ALA A 496 -6.18 -1.54 -3.40
N HIS A 497 -5.74 -0.39 -2.90
CA HIS A 497 -6.46 0.31 -1.83
C HIS A 497 -7.77 0.95 -2.34
N LEU A 498 -7.83 1.44 -3.58
CA LEU A 498 -9.09 1.91 -4.16
C LEU A 498 -10.11 0.78 -4.34
N LEU A 499 -9.65 -0.40 -4.77
CA LEU A 499 -10.50 -1.59 -4.91
C LEU A 499 -11.03 -2.05 -3.54
N SER A 500 -10.17 -2.07 -2.51
CA SER A 500 -10.57 -2.35 -1.12
C SER A 500 -11.55 -1.30 -0.59
N ALA A 501 -11.28 -0.01 -0.80
CA ALA A 501 -12.17 1.08 -0.36
C ALA A 501 -13.55 0.98 -1.03
N ALA A 502 -13.59 0.68 -2.33
CA ALA A 502 -14.82 0.44 -3.06
C ALA A 502 -15.59 -0.78 -2.51
N ALA A 503 -14.90 -1.86 -2.17
CA ALA A 503 -15.52 -3.01 -1.50
C ALA A 503 -16.14 -2.61 -0.14
N GLN A 504 -15.44 -1.83 0.68
CA GLN A 504 -15.97 -1.36 1.97
C GLN A 504 -17.17 -0.41 1.80
N TRP A 505 -17.17 0.42 0.76
CA TRP A 505 -18.30 1.27 0.41
C TRP A 505 -19.54 0.45 0.02
N LEU A 506 -19.37 -0.62 -0.78
CA LEU A 506 -20.45 -1.53 -1.11
C LEU A 506 -21.04 -2.23 0.13
N LEU A 507 -20.18 -2.74 1.01
CA LEU A 507 -20.64 -3.35 2.25
C LEU A 507 -21.44 -2.35 3.10
N HIS A 508 -20.96 -1.11 3.21
CA HIS A 508 -21.68 -0.04 3.92
C HIS A 508 -23.06 0.24 3.31
N LEU A 509 -23.14 0.45 1.99
CA LEU A 509 -24.39 0.69 1.27
C LEU A 509 -25.40 -0.45 1.44
N GLU A 510 -24.92 -1.69 1.51
CA GLU A 510 -25.75 -2.89 1.69
C GLU A 510 -26.04 -3.21 3.15
N GLY A 511 -25.50 -2.42 4.08
CA GLY A 511 -25.62 -2.65 5.51
C GLY A 511 -24.95 -3.93 6.01
N LYS A 512 -23.96 -4.41 5.28
CA LYS A 512 -23.08 -5.51 5.67
C LYS A 512 -21.88 -4.98 6.45
N ARG A 513 -21.19 -5.89 7.14
CA ARG A 513 -19.98 -5.61 7.91
C ARG A 513 -18.86 -6.53 7.47
N ASP A 514 -17.69 -5.96 7.28
CA ASP A 514 -16.50 -6.62 6.76
C ASP A 514 -16.12 -7.84 7.62
N TRP A 515 -15.95 -7.64 8.93
CA TRP A 515 -15.65 -8.71 9.89
C TRP A 515 -16.71 -9.82 9.96
N GLU A 516 -17.94 -9.57 9.50
CA GLU A 516 -18.98 -10.62 9.43
C GLU A 516 -18.92 -11.39 8.11
N VAL A 517 -18.65 -10.71 6.99
CA VAL A 517 -18.52 -11.37 5.68
C VAL A 517 -17.21 -12.16 5.54
N HIS A 518 -16.20 -11.87 6.38
CA HIS A 518 -14.99 -12.68 6.48
C HIS A 518 -15.27 -14.10 7.00
N GLY A 519 -16.33 -14.30 7.77
CA GLY A 519 -16.62 -15.60 8.39
C GLY A 519 -15.57 -16.02 9.41
N LEU A 520 -15.01 -15.06 10.15
CA LEU A 520 -13.94 -15.35 11.11
C LEU A 520 -14.41 -16.35 12.18
N PRO A 521 -13.60 -17.37 12.53
CA PRO A 521 -13.87 -18.24 13.66
C PRO A 521 -14.05 -17.43 14.94
N ARG A 522 -15.08 -17.76 15.72
CA ARG A 522 -15.29 -17.16 17.04
C ARG A 522 -14.50 -17.96 18.08
N PRO A 523 -13.69 -17.31 18.93
CA PRO A 523 -12.93 -17.98 19.98
C PRO A 523 -13.80 -18.61 21.06
#